data_AF-A0A7J9INJ0-F1
#
_entry.id   AF-A0A7J9INJ0-F1
#
_cell.length_a   1.000
_cell.length_b   1.000
_cell.length_c   1.000
_cell.angle_alpha   90.00
_cell.angle_beta   90.00
_cell.angle_gamma   90.00
#
_symmetry.space_group_name_H-M   'P 1'
#
loop_
_entity.id
_entity.type
_entity.pdbx_description
1 polymer ?
#
loop_
_entity_poly.entity_id
_entity_poly.type
_entity_poly.pdbx_seq_one_letter_code
_entity_poly.pdbx_strand_id
1 'polypeptide(L)' 'MIQTDCLEAVKAIQEPFLMNLSSALIRCIHYLLVSIRLWELQHILRDYNKIDDCMAKMTFDTNYSLKVFTKIPR' A
#
# COMPACT_ATOMS: atom_id res chain seq x y z
N MET A 1 -2.49 -10.57 -6.65
CA MET A 1 -1.97 -10.91 -5.31
C MET A 1 -1.13 -9.73 -4.84
N ILE A 2 -1.39 -9.23 -3.65
CA ILE A 2 -0.69 -8.09 -3.02
C ILE A 2 0.00 -8.64 -1.78
N GLN A 3 1.27 -8.32 -1.59
CA GLN A 3 2.07 -8.79 -0.47
C GLN A 3 2.61 -7.61 0.32
N THR A 4 2.70 -7.76 1.64
CA THR A 4 3.27 -6.74 2.52
C THR A 4 3.88 -7.39 3.76
N ASP A 5 4.96 -6.82 4.27
CA ASP A 5 5.53 -7.18 5.58
C ASP A 5 4.92 -6.38 6.75
N CYS A 6 3.91 -5.53 6.49
CA CYS A 6 3.20 -4.78 7.51
C CYS A 6 1.92 -5.51 7.93
N LEU A 7 1.98 -6.22 9.05
CA LEU A 7 0.84 -6.96 9.60
C LEU A 7 -0.32 -6.03 9.97
N GLU A 8 -0.03 -4.82 10.45
CA GLU A 8 -1.02 -3.81 10.77
C GLU A 8 -1.79 -3.36 9.53
N ALA A 9 -1.12 -3.19 8.39
CA ALA A 9 -1.77 -2.85 7.14
C ALA A 9 -2.71 -3.97 6.66
N VAL A 10 -2.29 -5.24 6.78
CA VAL A 10 -3.15 -6.39 6.47
C VAL A 10 -4.41 -6.37 7.32
N LYS A 11 -4.26 -6.21 8.65
CA LYS A 11 -5.40 -6.13 9.58
C LYS A 11 -6.32 -4.96 9.23
N ALA A 12 -5.78 -3.77 9.04
CA ALA A 12 -6.57 -2.57 8.75
C ALA A 12 -7.33 -2.66 7.41
N ILE A 13 -6.77 -3.34 6.39
CA ILE A 13 -7.41 -3.50 5.09
C ILE A 13 -8.41 -4.66 5.11
N GLN A 14 -8.16 -5.73 5.87
CA GLN A 14 -9.07 -6.88 5.97
C GLN A 14 -10.19 -6.68 7.00
N GLU A 15 -10.05 -5.72 7.91
CA GLU A 15 -11.12 -5.37 8.85
C GLU A 15 -12.40 -5.03 8.09
N PRO A 16 -13.56 -5.55 8.53
CA PRO A 16 -14.82 -5.29 7.84
C PRO A 16 -15.07 -3.79 7.73
N PHE A 17 -15.49 -3.36 6.53
CA PHE A 17 -15.89 -1.98 6.19
C PHE A 17 -16.80 -1.29 7.23
N LEU A 18 -17.48 -2.08 8.07
CA LEU A 18 -18.48 -1.68 9.05
C LEU A 18 -17.90 -1.20 10.39
N MET A 19 -16.64 -1.51 10.72
CA MET A 19 -16.01 -1.01 11.94
C MET A 19 -15.12 0.19 11.61
N ASN A 20 -15.76 1.36 11.58
CA ASN A 20 -15.12 2.66 11.78
C ASN A 20 -13.80 2.88 11.02
N LEU A 21 -13.89 2.98 9.68
CA LEU A 21 -12.79 3.44 8.82
C LEU A 21 -12.44 4.91 9.13
N SER A 22 -11.79 5.16 10.26
CA SER A 22 -11.37 6.51 10.68
C SER A 22 -10.31 7.11 9.74
N SER A 23 -9.58 6.25 9.01
CA SER A 23 -8.55 6.66 8.07
C SER A 23 -9.10 6.84 6.65
N ALA A 24 -9.03 8.07 6.14
CA ALA A 24 -9.31 8.38 4.74
C ALA A 24 -8.47 7.53 3.77
N LEU A 25 -7.25 7.16 4.17
CA LEU A 25 -6.36 6.32 3.38
C LEU A 25 -6.91 4.90 3.20
N ILE A 26 -7.40 4.26 4.27
CA ILE A 26 -7.97 2.90 4.18
C ILE A 26 -9.22 2.91 3.30
N ARG A 27 -10.07 3.95 3.41
CA ARG A 27 -11.22 4.13 2.51
C ARG A 27 -10.80 4.23 1.04
N CYS A 28 -9.75 4.99 0.73
CA CYS A 28 -9.22 5.08 -0.62
C CYS A 28 -8.69 3.74 -1.12
N ILE A 29 -7.93 3.01 -0.30
CA ILE A 29 -7.43 1.68 -0.65
C ILE A 29 -8.59 0.74 -0.95
N HIS A 30 -9.60 0.69 -0.08
CA HIS A 30 -10.80 -0.13 -0.29
C HIS A 30 -11.54 0.23 -1.57
N TYR A 31 -11.75 1.51 -1.85
CA TYR A 31 -12.37 1.96 -3.10
C TYR A 31 -11.61 1.46 -4.34
N LEU A 32 -10.28 1.53 -4.32
CA LEU A 32 -9.44 1.02 -5.41
C LEU A 32 -9.57 -0.50 -5.53
N LEU A 33 -9.55 -1.23 -4.41
CA LEU A 33 -9.66 -2.69 -4.39
C LEU A 33 -11.01 -3.20 -4.87
N VAL A 34 -12.12 -2.48 -4.63
CA VAL A 34 -13.46 -2.82 -5.15
C VAL A 34 -13.48 -2.85 -6.69
N SER A 35 -12.67 -2.01 -7.35
CA SER A 35 -12.59 -2.00 -8.82
C SER A 35 -11.82 -3.20 -9.40
N ILE A 36 -11.10 -3.95 -8.55
CA ILE A 36 -10.28 -5.09 -8.96
C ILE A 36 -11.08 -6.38 -8.74
N ARG A 37 -11.41 -7.06 -9.85
CA ARG A 37 -12.28 -8.25 -9.85
C ARG A 37 -11.84 -9.35 -8.89
N LEU A 38 -10.54 -9.58 -8.76
CA LEU A 38 -9.94 -10.58 -7.86
C LEU A 38 -8.65 -10.01 -7.28
N TRP A 39 -8.61 -9.88 -5.96
CA TRP A 39 -7.40 -9.52 -5.22
C TRP A 39 -7.31 -10.36 -3.94
N GLU A 40 -6.08 -10.53 -3.48
CA GLU A 40 -5.75 -11.20 -2.23
C GLU A 40 -4.62 -10.40 -1.61
N LEU A 41 -4.71 -10.15 -0.29
CA LEU A 41 -3.69 -9.48 0.48
C LEU A 41 -3.07 -10.48 1.46
N GLN A 42 -1.76 -10.67 1.35
CA GLN A 42 -1.00 -11.63 2.12
C GLN A 42 0.11 -10.95 2.92
N HIS A 43 0.24 -11.33 4.18
CA HIS A 43 1.41 -10.97 4.97
C HIS A 43 2.60 -11.86 4.62
N ILE A 44 3.77 -11.26 4.40
CA ILE A 44 5.06 -11.95 4.20
C ILE A 44 6.08 -11.48 5.24
N LEU A 45 7.11 -12.28 5.53
CA LEU A 45 8.20 -11.80 6.38
C LEU A 45 9.01 -10.74 5.64
N ARG A 46 9.53 -9.74 6.37
CA ARG A 46 10.40 -8.69 5.82
C ARG A 46 11.58 -9.23 5.02
N ASP A 47 12.12 -10.39 5.41
CA ASP A 47 13.22 -11.03 4.69
C ASP A 47 12.87 -11.42 3.25
N TYR A 48 11.59 -11.59 2.94
CA TYR A 48 11.09 -11.81 1.58
C TYR A 48 10.70 -10.52 0.87
N ASN A 49 10.58 -9.40 1.60
CA ASN A 49 10.18 -8.08 1.08
C ASN A 49 11.38 -7.13 0.85
N LYS A 50 12.60 -7.67 0.74
CA LYS A 50 13.86 -6.89 0.71
C LYS A 50 13.93 -5.90 -0.45
N ILE A 51 13.36 -6.24 -1.61
CA ILE A 51 13.41 -5.38 -2.81
C ILE A 51 12.55 -4.14 -2.57
N ASP A 52 11.32 -4.31 -2.10
CA ASP A 52 10.41 -3.19 -1.84
C ASP A 52 10.89 -2.33 -0.66
N ASP A 53 11.43 -2.95 0.39
CA ASP A 53 12.08 -2.23 1.50
C ASP A 53 13.27 -1.38 1.02
N CYS A 54 14.11 -1.95 0.14
CA CYS A 54 15.25 -1.23 -0.46
C CYS A 54 14.78 -0.06 -1.33
N MET A 55 13.78 -0.28 -2.20
CA MET A 55 13.23 0.78 -3.06
C MET A 55 12.58 1.90 -2.25
N ALA A 56 11.82 1.55 -1.20
CA ALA A 56 11.21 2.52 -0.30
C ALA A 56 12.27 3.38 0.41
N LYS A 57 13.35 2.76 0.91
CA LYS A 57 14.48 3.46 1.54
C LYS A 57 15.21 4.36 0.54
N MET A 58 15.53 3.87 -0.66
CA MET A 58 16.16 4.69 -1.71
C MET A 58 15.32 5.92 -2.08
N THR A 59 13.99 5.76 -2.09
CA THR A 59 13.05 6.85 -2.37
C THR A 59 12.98 7.84 -1.21
N PHE A 60 12.96 7.35 0.02
CA PHE A 60 12.93 8.16 1.25
C PHE A 60 14.24 8.92 1.48
N ASP A 61 15.39 8.26 1.28
CA ASP A 61 16.73 8.81 1.53
C ASP A 61 17.16 9.87 0.49
N THR A 62 16.31 10.17 -0.49
CA THR A 62 16.46 11.30 -1.43
C THR A 62 17.78 11.38 -2.22
N ASN A 63 18.54 10.30 -2.37
CA ASN A 63 19.72 10.26 -3.25
C ASN A 63 19.37 10.07 -4.74
N TYR A 64 18.13 9.75 -5.07
CA TYR A 64 17.61 9.74 -6.44
C TYR A 64 16.32 10.54 -6.47
N SER A 65 16.41 11.77 -6.96
CA SER A 65 15.30 12.71 -7.05
C SER A 65 14.22 12.24 -8.03
N LEU A 66 13.45 11.21 -7.68
CA LEU A 66 12.20 10.86 -8.37
C LEU A 66 11.16 11.91 -7.99
N LYS A 67 11.22 13.05 -8.66
CA LYS A 67 10.14 14.05 -8.65
C LYS A 67 8.87 13.34 -9.11
N VAL A 68 7.91 13.17 -8.21
CA VAL A 68 6.55 12.77 -8.56
C VAL A 68 6.01 13.83 -9.52
N PHE A 69 5.99 13.52 -10.82
CA PHE A 69 5.40 14.40 -11.82
C PHE A 69 3.88 14.35 -11.66
N THR A 70 3.35 15.20 -10.78
CA THR A 70 1.92 15.53 -10.73
C THR A 70 1.58 16.49 -11.89
N LYS A 71 1.75 16.04 -13.14
CA LYS A 71 1.05 16.68 -14.27
C LYS A 71 -0.21 15.89 -14.56
N ILE A 72 -1.29 16.27 -13.91
CA ILE A 72 -2.65 16.00 -14.42
C ILE A 72 -2.82 16.97 -15.61
N PRO A 73 -3.02 16.49 -16.85
CA PRO A 73 -3.38 17.37 -17.96
C PRO A 73 -4.78 17.93 -17.71
N ARG A 74 -4.93 19.26 -17.82
CA ARG A 74 -6.23 19.91 -18.04
C ARG A 74 -6.52 19.92 -19.54
#